data_AF-A0AAV1UUR7-F1
#
_entry.id   AF-A0AAV1UUR7-F1
#
_cell.length_a   1.000
_cell.length_b   1.000
_cell.length_c   1.000
_cell.angle_alpha   90.00
_cell.angle_beta   90.00
_cell.angle_gamma   90.00
#
_symmetry.space_group_name_H-M   'P 1'
#
loop_
_entity.id
_entity.type
_entity.pdbx_description
1 polymer ?
#
loop_
_entity_poly.entity_id
_entity_poly.type
_entity_poly.pdbx_seq_one_letter_code
_entity_poly.pdbx_strand_id
1 'polypeptide(L)' 'MTRRLHEFKMDAETAMAKHLDAFDELVVGLQTLGEPVDEARQLVVLLSSLPAEYELISSISENQIRVGDLA' A
#
# COMPACT_ATOMS: atom_id res chain seq x y z
N MET A 1 -3.44 12.22 -8.78
CA MET A 1 -3.93 10.97 -8.17
C MET A 1 -3.06 10.46 -7.01
N THR A 2 -2.02 11.19 -6.56
CA THR A 2 -1.22 10.82 -5.35
C THR A 2 -2.02 10.88 -4.04
N ARG A 3 -3.06 11.72 -3.99
CA ARG A 3 -3.87 11.91 -2.78
C ARG A 3 -4.65 10.64 -2.38
N ARG A 4 -5.32 9.95 -3.32
CA ARG A 4 -6.06 8.70 -3.04
C ARG A 4 -5.18 7.58 -2.52
N LEU A 5 -3.97 7.44 -3.08
CA LEU A 5 -2.97 6.48 -2.59
C LEU A 5 -2.46 6.87 -1.19
N HIS A 6 -2.28 8.17 -0.94
CA HIS A 6 -1.83 8.68 0.36
C HIS A 6 -2.90 8.61 1.45
N GLU A 7 -4.17 8.70 1.05
CA GLU A 7 -5.35 8.57 1.92
C GLU A 7 -5.74 7.11 2.18
N PHE A 8 -5.23 6.16 1.41
CA PHE A 8 -5.50 4.75 1.62
C PHE A 8 -4.82 4.26 2.90
N LYS A 9 -5.60 4.13 3.96
CA LYS A 9 -5.19 3.69 5.29
C LYS A 9 -6.20 2.70 5.82
N MET A 10 -5.71 1.69 6.54
CA MET A 10 -6.54 0.73 7.25
C MET A 10 -6.90 1.32 8.61
N ASP A 11 -8.20 1.39 8.91
CA ASP A 11 -8.67 1.70 10.25
C ASP A 11 -8.39 0.51 11.19
N ALA A 12 -7.98 0.79 12.43
CA ALA A 12 -7.62 -0.25 13.42
C ALA A 12 -8.78 -1.23 13.73
N GLU A 13 -10.03 -0.78 13.54
CA GLU A 13 -11.23 -1.60 13.75
C GLU A 13 -11.64 -2.41 12.51
N THR A 14 -11.01 -2.17 11.36
CA THR A 14 -11.30 -2.89 10.12
C THR A 14 -10.59 -4.24 10.11
N ALA A 15 -11.32 -5.31 9.75
CA ALA A 15 -10.70 -6.62 9.54
C ALA A 15 -9.75 -6.58 8.32
N MET A 16 -8.58 -7.22 8.43
CA MET A 16 -7.56 -7.26 7.36
C MET A 16 -8.15 -7.71 6.00
N ALA A 17 -9.02 -8.73 5.99
CA ALA A 17 -9.66 -9.20 4.76
C ALA A 17 -10.44 -8.10 4.03
N LYS A 18 -11.21 -7.30 4.79
CA LYS A 18 -11.98 -6.18 4.23
C LYS A 18 -11.08 -5.06 3.70
N HIS A 19 -9.91 -4.86 4.33
CA HIS A 19 -8.91 -3.91 3.84
C HIS A 19 -8.27 -4.38 2.52
N LEU A 20 -8.00 -5.68 2.39
CA LEU A 20 -7.50 -6.27 1.15
C LEU A 20 -8.54 -6.18 0.01
N ASP A 21 -9.82 -6.41 0.29
CA ASP A 21 -10.88 -6.22 -0.70
C ASP A 21 -10.91 -4.75 -1.20
N ALA A 22 -10.82 -3.78 -0.29
CA ALA A 22 -10.78 -2.36 -0.65
C ALA A 22 -9.49 -1.97 -1.41
N PHE A 23 -8.39 -2.64 -1.13
CA PHE A 23 -7.13 -2.47 -1.88
C PHE A 23 -7.27 -2.98 -3.32
N ASP A 24 -7.87 -4.14 -3.52
CA ASP A 24 -8.13 -4.69 -4.86
C ASP A 24 -9.04 -3.76 -5.67
N GLU A 25 -10.09 -3.21 -5.05
CA GLU A 25 -10.96 -2.21 -5.67
C GLU A 25 -10.18 -0.94 -6.08
N LEU A 26 -9.25 -0.48 -5.24
CA LEU A 26 -8.39 0.67 -5.55
C LEU A 26 -7.49 0.38 -6.76
N VAL A 27 -6.85 -0.79 -6.81
CA VAL A 27 -5.97 -1.20 -7.91
C VAL A 27 -6.75 -1.30 -9.22
N VAL A 28 -7.91 -1.97 -9.22
CA VAL A 28 -8.80 -2.07 -10.39
C VAL A 28 -9.28 -0.68 -10.81
N GLY A 29 -9.64 0.19 -9.85
CA GLY A 29 -10.03 1.57 -10.10
C GLY A 29 -8.94 2.39 -10.81
N LEU A 30 -7.68 2.23 -10.43
CA LEU A 30 -6.56 2.92 -11.08
C LEU A 30 -6.27 2.37 -12.48
N GLN A 31 -6.34 1.05 -12.66
CA GLN A 31 -6.19 0.40 -13.96
C GLN A 31 -7.26 0.88 -14.96
N THR A 32 -8.52 0.93 -14.54
CA THR A 32 -9.63 1.39 -15.40
C THR A 32 -9.51 2.87 -15.80
N LEU A 33 -8.85 3.68 -14.98
CA LEU A 33 -8.55 5.09 -15.28
C LEU A 33 -7.30 5.27 -16.18
N GLY A 34 -6.66 4.18 -16.61
CA GLY A 34 -5.46 4.21 -17.44
C GLY A 34 -4.18 4.51 -16.65
N GLU A 35 -4.22 4.37 -15.32
CA GLU A 35 -3.08 4.55 -14.42
C GLU A 35 -2.69 3.21 -13.77
N PRO A 36 -2.26 2.18 -14.53
CA PRO A 36 -1.86 0.92 -13.95
C PRO A 36 -0.66 1.14 -13.01
N VAL A 37 -0.79 0.65 -11.78
CA VAL A 37 0.29 0.64 -10.79
C VAL A 37 0.99 -0.71 -10.86
N ASP A 38 2.31 -0.73 -10.96
CA ASP A 38 3.09 -1.97 -10.92
C ASP A 38 3.03 -2.65 -9.55
N GLU A 39 3.24 -3.96 -9.52
CA GLU A 39 3.11 -4.79 -8.32
C GLU A 39 4.00 -4.32 -7.15
N ALA A 40 5.21 -3.82 -7.42
CA ALA A 40 6.09 -3.33 -6.37
C ALA A 40 5.52 -2.08 -5.70
N ARG A 41 4.99 -1.13 -6.48
CA ARG A 41 4.33 0.05 -5.93
C ARG A 41 3.01 -0.28 -5.24
N GLN A 42 2.26 -1.26 -5.73
CA GLN A 42 1.08 -1.79 -5.06
C GLN A 42 1.42 -2.30 -3.65
N LEU A 43 2.47 -3.11 -3.52
CA LEU A 43 2.95 -3.61 -2.23
C LEU A 43 3.39 -2.50 -1.28
N VAL A 44 4.08 -1.47 -1.78
CA VAL A 44 4.46 -0.30 -0.95
C VAL A 44 3.22 0.42 -0.42
N VAL A 45 2.20 0.63 -1.26
CA VAL A 45 0.93 1.25 -0.84
C VAL A 45 0.26 0.40 0.24
N LEU A 46 0.11 -0.91 0.01
CA LEU A 46 -0.50 -1.81 0.98
C LEU A 46 0.26 -1.80 2.32
N LEU A 47 1.57 -2.00 2.31
CA LEU A 47 2.39 -2.04 3.53
C LEU A 47 2.39 -0.71 4.28
N SER A 48 2.40 0.43 3.57
CA SER A 48 2.31 1.76 4.18
C SER A 48 0.92 2.11 4.70
N SER A 49 -0.12 1.36 4.29
CA SER A 49 -1.50 1.60 4.70
C SER A 49 -1.88 0.94 6.02
N LEU A 50 -1.08 -0.04 6.47
CA LEU A 50 -1.36 -0.79 7.69
C LEU A 50 -1.16 0.05 8.95
N PRO A 51 -1.92 -0.21 10.03
CA PRO A 51 -1.74 0.49 11.30
C PRO A 51 -0.47 0.02 12.01
N ALA A 52 -0.05 0.78 13.04
CA ALA A 52 1.20 0.57 13.75
C ALA A 52 1.33 -0.84 14.37
N GLU A 53 0.21 -1.49 14.67
CA GLU A 53 0.15 -2.86 15.18
C GLU A 53 0.78 -3.89 14.22
N TYR A 54 0.91 -3.55 12.94
CA TYR A 54 1.53 -4.37 11.90
C TYR A 54 2.90 -3.81 11.46
N GLU A 55 3.52 -2.92 12.25
CA GLU A 55 4.79 -2.25 11.95
C GLU A 55 5.91 -3.22 11.52
N LEU A 56 5.97 -4.40 12.15
CA LEU A 56 6.98 -5.40 11.81
C LEU A 56 6.87 -5.84 10.34
N ILE A 57 5.66 -5.92 9.79
CA ILE A 57 5.39 -6.24 8.39
C ILE A 57 5.60 -5.00 7.52
N SER A 58 5.16 -3.83 7.96
CA SER A 58 5.30 -2.57 7.23
C SER A 58 6.77 -2.12 7.06
N SER A 59 7.64 -2.43 8.03
CA SER A 59 9.09 -2.13 8.02
C SER A 59 9.85 -2.78 6.86
N ILE A 60 9.28 -3.83 6.25
CA ILE A 60 9.85 -4.51 5.06
C ILE A 60 9.92 -3.52 3.88
N SER A 61 8.95 -2.61 3.75
CA SER A 61 8.96 -1.57 2.72
C SER A 61 10.04 -0.52 2.94
N GLU A 62 10.32 -0.16 4.21
CA GLU A 62 11.33 0.84 4.56
C GLU A 62 12.76 0.34 4.33
N ASN A 63 12.99 -0.97 4.46
CA ASN A 63 14.33 -1.55 4.29
C ASN A 63 14.76 -1.64 2.81
N GLN A 64 13.82 -1.74 1.86
CA GLN A 64 14.12 -1.75 0.42
C GLN A 64 14.50 -0.35 -0.11
N ILE A 65 13.99 0.73 0.50
CA ILE A 65 14.36 2.10 0.14
C ILE A 65 15.83 2.39 0.49
N ARG A 66 16.36 1.82 1.58
CA ARG A 66 17.74 2.08 2.04
C ARG A 66 18.84 1.35 1.27
N VAL A 67 18.52 0.24 0.59
CA VAL A 67 19.53 -0.51 -0.19
C VAL A 67 19.78 0.15 -1.55
N GLY A 68 18.84 0.96 -2.05
CA GLY A 68 19.00 1.70 -3.31
C GLY A 68 19.89 2.95 -3.24
N ASP A 69 20.20 3.45 -2.03
CA ASP A 69 20.98 4.69 -1.81
C ASP A 69 22.48 4.42 -1.54
N LEU A 70 22.95 3.18 -1.72
CA LEU A 70 24.35 2.77 -1.51
C LEU A 70 25.06 2.29 -2.80
N ALA A 71 24.50 2.58 -3.98
CA ALA A 71 25.10 2.25 -5.29
C ALA A 71 25.45 3.50 -6.11
#